data_AF-A0A1H0V1J6-F1
#
_entry.id   AF-A0A1H0V1J6-F1
#
_cell.length_a   1.000
_cell.length_b   1.000
_cell.length_c   1.000
_cell.angle_alpha   90.00
_cell.angle_beta   90.00
_cell.angle_gamma   90.00
#
_symmetry.space_group_name_H-M   'P 1'
#
loop_
_entity.id
_entity.type
_entity.pdbx_description
1 polymer ?
#
loop_
_entity_poly.entity_id
_entity_poly.type
_entity_poly.pdbx_seq_one_letter_code
_entity_poly.pdbx_strand_id
1 'polypeptide(L)'
;MFKKAFATLALLATATLSQATPVYVGSYRVDAGPNWTTNPTVYSATEAAALLFGGVASDYDISTISSNILNINHLAWYTIWGIGGGTTFNEDFKLDLGAPGYNAPGGANSAISAYTDDNAIGAQYTNYVFRVSSLASDTNNVPEPGSLALFGVALAGLAAARKKKAT
;
A
#
# COMPACT_ATOMS: atom_id res chain seq x y z
N MET A 1 -22.52 62.24 -6.68
CA MET A 1 -21.24 62.10 -5.95
C MET A 1 -21.14 60.70 -5.37
N PHE A 2 -20.05 60.01 -5.73
CA PHE A 2 -19.46 58.78 -5.17
C PHE A 2 -20.26 57.46 -5.10
N LYS A 3 -19.93 56.59 -6.06
CA LYS A 3 -20.20 55.14 -6.11
C LYS A 3 -19.46 54.44 -4.96
N LYS A 4 -20.15 53.68 -4.11
CA LYS A 4 -19.51 52.81 -3.10
C LYS A 4 -19.18 51.46 -3.76
N ALA A 5 -17.90 51.16 -3.83
CA ALA A 5 -17.37 49.92 -4.41
C ALA A 5 -17.55 48.75 -3.43
N PHE A 6 -18.17 47.68 -3.91
CA PHE A 6 -18.13 46.34 -3.30
C PHE A 6 -16.74 45.76 -3.49
N ALA A 7 -16.13 45.21 -2.43
CA ALA A 7 -14.92 44.40 -2.53
C ALA A 7 -15.10 43.14 -1.68
N THR A 8 -15.67 42.11 -2.30
CA THR A 8 -15.67 40.73 -1.83
C THR A 8 -14.41 40.05 -2.32
N LEU A 9 -13.57 39.53 -1.41
CA LEU A 9 -12.48 38.62 -1.77
C LEU A 9 -12.56 37.41 -0.84
N ALA A 10 -13.28 36.38 -1.27
CA ALA A 10 -13.25 35.06 -0.66
C ALA A 10 -12.26 34.20 -1.47
N LEU A 11 -11.04 34.02 -0.94
CA LEU A 11 -10.05 33.13 -1.54
C LEU A 11 -10.18 31.75 -0.88
N LEU A 12 -10.84 30.81 -1.56
CA LEU A 12 -10.90 29.41 -1.15
C LEU A 12 -9.59 28.74 -1.60
N ALA A 13 -8.63 28.56 -0.68
CA ALA A 13 -7.46 27.74 -0.94
C ALA A 13 -7.79 26.29 -0.60
N THR A 14 -8.14 25.48 -1.60
CA THR A 14 -8.31 24.03 -1.42
C THR A 14 -6.93 23.39 -1.41
N ALA A 15 -6.47 22.92 -0.25
CA ALA A 15 -5.29 22.07 -0.16
C ALA A 15 -5.66 20.66 -0.68
N THR A 16 -5.03 20.22 -1.76
CA THR A 16 -5.12 18.84 -2.23
C THR A 16 -4.07 18.01 -1.51
N LEU A 17 -4.50 17.03 -0.71
CA LEU A 17 -3.61 15.99 -0.21
C LEU A 17 -3.29 15.06 -1.39
N SER A 18 -2.02 14.99 -1.79
CA SER A 18 -1.58 14.00 -2.78
C SER A 18 -1.58 12.63 -2.12
N GLN A 19 -2.55 11.79 -2.47
CA GLN A 19 -2.54 10.37 -2.11
C GLN A 19 -1.57 9.67 -3.06
N ALA A 20 -0.60 8.95 -2.50
CA ALA A 20 0.32 8.14 -3.28
C ALA A 20 -0.49 7.11 -4.08
N THR A 21 -0.30 7.11 -5.40
CA THR A 21 -0.95 6.13 -6.27
C THR A 21 -0.11 4.84 -6.23
N PRO A 22 -0.70 3.67 -5.91
CA PRO A 22 0.03 2.41 -5.91
C PRO A 22 0.76 2.16 -7.24
N VAL A 23 1.95 1.58 -7.20
CA VAL A 23 2.73 1.23 -8.40
C VAL A 23 2.94 -0.27 -8.46
N TYR A 24 2.60 -0.90 -9.58
CA TYR A 24 2.89 -2.31 -9.80
C TYR A 24 4.40 -2.56 -9.81
N VAL A 25 4.89 -3.44 -8.94
CA VAL A 25 6.32 -3.74 -8.80
C VAL A 25 6.68 -5.15 -9.25
N GLY A 26 5.71 -6.06 -9.34
CA GLY A 26 5.94 -7.42 -9.80
C GLY A 26 4.84 -8.38 -9.34
N SER A 27 5.07 -9.66 -9.55
CA SER A 27 4.20 -10.72 -9.08
C SER A 27 5.02 -11.95 -8.70
N TYR A 28 4.43 -12.82 -7.87
CA TYR A 28 5.04 -14.09 -7.49
C TYR A 28 3.98 -15.17 -7.39
N ARG A 29 4.39 -16.42 -7.61
CA ARG A 29 3.53 -17.59 -7.36
C ARG A 29 3.72 -18.05 -5.92
N VAL A 30 2.66 -18.57 -5.30
CA VAL A 30 2.74 -19.14 -3.94
C VAL A 30 3.80 -20.26 -3.87
N ASP A 31 3.84 -21.11 -4.90
CA ASP A 31 4.77 -22.23 -5.02
C ASP A 31 6.19 -21.85 -5.48
N ALA A 32 6.52 -20.56 -5.60
CA ALA A 32 7.89 -20.10 -5.78
C ALA A 32 8.65 -19.96 -4.45
N GLY A 33 7.99 -20.26 -3.32
CA GLY A 33 8.58 -20.23 -1.98
C GLY A 33 9.44 -21.45 -1.64
N PRO A 34 9.99 -21.51 -0.43
CA PRO A 34 10.74 -22.67 0.03
C PRO A 34 9.85 -23.92 0.11
N ASN A 35 10.45 -25.09 -0.09
CA ASN A 35 9.74 -26.36 -0.04
C ASN A 35 9.20 -26.66 1.37
N TRP A 36 7.94 -27.08 1.46
CA TRP A 36 7.25 -27.33 2.73
C TRP A 36 7.98 -28.29 3.66
N THR A 37 8.76 -29.25 3.15
CA THR A 37 9.48 -30.23 3.96
C THR A 37 10.54 -29.60 4.86
N THR A 38 11.00 -28.40 4.53
CA THR A 38 12.02 -27.66 5.28
C THR A 38 11.49 -26.90 6.49
N ASN A 39 10.18 -27.01 6.78
CA ASN A 39 9.47 -26.23 7.78
C ASN A 39 9.71 -24.72 7.63
N PRO A 40 9.45 -24.12 6.45
CA PRO A 40 9.74 -22.72 6.22
C PRO A 40 8.88 -21.81 7.09
N THR A 41 9.35 -20.58 7.29
CA THR A 41 8.57 -19.52 7.94
C THR A 41 7.26 -19.27 7.21
N VAL A 42 6.20 -19.03 7.97
CA VAL A 42 4.89 -18.65 7.43
C VAL A 42 4.85 -17.15 7.18
N TYR A 43 4.45 -16.76 5.96
CA TYR A 43 4.35 -15.36 5.54
C TYR A 43 2.91 -14.99 5.19
N SER A 44 2.50 -13.77 5.57
CA SER A 44 1.40 -13.09 4.87
C SER A 44 1.85 -12.71 3.46
N ALA A 45 0.92 -12.32 2.60
CA ALA A 45 1.26 -11.93 1.24
C ALA A 45 2.03 -10.60 1.18
N THR A 46 1.74 -9.67 2.08
CA THR A 46 2.47 -8.41 2.24
C THR A 46 3.89 -8.63 2.81
N GLU A 47 4.06 -9.56 3.75
CA GLU A 47 5.39 -9.96 4.24
C GLU A 47 6.22 -10.66 3.15
N ALA A 48 5.60 -11.54 2.35
CA ALA A 48 6.26 -12.17 1.21
C ALA A 48 6.64 -11.14 0.14
N ALA A 49 5.81 -10.13 -0.11
CA ALA A 49 6.15 -9.01 -0.98
C ALA A 49 7.37 -8.23 -0.45
N ALA A 50 7.41 -7.93 0.85
CA ALA A 50 8.55 -7.26 1.46
C ALA A 50 9.84 -8.09 1.38
N LEU A 51 9.75 -9.42 1.54
CA LEU A 51 10.87 -10.34 1.37
C LEU A 51 11.43 -10.30 -0.07
N LEU A 52 10.55 -10.30 -1.08
CA LEU A 52 10.92 -10.42 -2.48
C LEU A 52 11.31 -9.09 -3.15
N PHE A 53 10.66 -7.99 -2.76
CA PHE A 53 10.79 -6.68 -3.40
C PHE A 53 11.46 -5.63 -2.48
N GLY A 54 11.80 -6.00 -1.24
CA GLY A 54 12.41 -5.13 -0.23
C GLY A 54 11.38 -4.30 0.55
N GLY A 55 11.83 -3.46 1.49
CA GLY A 55 10.92 -2.61 2.30
C GLY A 55 10.26 -3.37 3.45
N VAL A 56 9.06 -2.94 3.85
CA VAL A 56 8.27 -3.56 4.92
C VAL A 56 6.88 -3.96 4.44
N ALA A 57 6.18 -4.85 5.16
CA ALA A 57 4.87 -5.36 4.75
C ALA A 57 3.85 -4.25 4.46
N SER A 58 3.84 -3.19 5.28
CA SER A 58 2.94 -2.04 5.11
C SER A 58 3.21 -1.18 3.88
N ASP A 59 4.29 -1.44 3.13
CA ASP A 59 4.57 -0.75 1.87
C ASP A 59 3.79 -1.34 0.68
N TYR A 60 3.03 -2.41 0.86
CA TYR A 60 2.45 -3.20 -0.23
C TYR A 60 0.95 -3.45 -0.12
N ASP A 61 0.29 -3.38 -1.27
CA ASP A 61 -1.02 -3.95 -1.54
C ASP A 61 -0.86 -5.13 -2.51
N ILE A 62 -1.75 -6.11 -2.40
CA ILE A 62 -1.77 -7.35 -3.17
C ILE A 62 -3.09 -7.49 -3.93
N SER A 63 -3.01 -8.09 -5.12
CA SER A 63 -4.17 -8.52 -5.88
C SER A 63 -4.03 -9.96 -6.36
N THR A 64 -5.14 -10.68 -6.42
CA THR A 64 -5.25 -11.97 -7.11
C THR A 64 -5.80 -11.87 -8.53
N ILE A 65 -6.17 -10.67 -9.00
CA ILE A 65 -6.88 -10.47 -10.26
C ILE A 65 -5.91 -10.17 -11.41
N SER A 66 -5.14 -9.07 -11.30
CA SER A 66 -4.20 -8.67 -12.33
C SER A 66 -3.20 -7.62 -11.83
N SER A 67 -2.25 -7.26 -12.70
CA SER A 67 -1.30 -6.16 -12.52
C SER A 67 -1.90 -4.76 -12.75
N ASN A 68 -3.21 -4.65 -12.98
CA ASN A 68 -3.87 -3.35 -13.12
C ASN A 68 -4.23 -2.78 -11.75
N ILE A 69 -3.80 -1.56 -11.46
CA ILE A 69 -4.05 -0.84 -10.22
C ILE A 69 -5.54 -0.73 -9.86
N LEU A 70 -6.43 -0.67 -10.86
CA LEU A 70 -7.87 -0.58 -10.64
C LEU A 70 -8.49 -1.89 -10.13
N ASN A 71 -7.72 -2.98 -10.14
CA ASN A 71 -8.16 -4.31 -9.74
C ASN A 71 -7.52 -4.77 -8.43
N ILE A 72 -6.92 -3.87 -7.65
CA ILE A 72 -6.43 -4.20 -6.31
C ILE A 72 -7.63 -4.60 -5.46
N ASN A 73 -7.62 -5.84 -4.97
CA ASN A 73 -8.73 -6.43 -4.20
C ASN A 73 -8.34 -6.77 -2.75
N HIS A 74 -7.10 -6.51 -2.35
CA HIS A 74 -6.57 -6.78 -1.00
C HIS A 74 -6.71 -8.25 -0.58
N LEU A 75 -6.69 -9.14 -1.57
CA LEU A 75 -6.70 -10.58 -1.41
C LEU A 75 -5.41 -11.14 -1.98
N ALA A 76 -4.98 -12.26 -1.41
CA ALA A 76 -3.86 -13.04 -1.90
C ALA A 76 -4.19 -14.52 -1.90
N TRP A 77 -3.55 -15.27 -2.78
CA TRP A 77 -3.51 -16.72 -2.77
C TRP A 77 -2.56 -17.22 -1.68
N TYR A 78 -3.00 -18.28 -0.99
CA TYR A 78 -2.25 -18.97 0.04
C TYR A 78 -2.30 -20.47 -0.20
N THR A 79 -1.26 -21.15 0.26
CA THR A 79 -1.28 -22.59 0.47
C THR A 79 -1.59 -22.89 1.94
N ILE A 80 -2.34 -23.97 2.17
CA ILE A 80 -2.78 -24.39 3.50
C ILE A 80 -2.19 -25.78 3.74
N TRP A 81 -1.58 -25.96 4.91
CA TRP A 81 -0.98 -27.23 5.28
C TRP A 81 -2.02 -28.35 5.24
N GLY A 82 -1.72 -29.41 4.48
CA GLY A 82 -2.56 -30.60 4.38
C GLY A 82 -3.90 -30.40 3.67
N ILE A 83 -4.11 -29.26 2.98
CA ILE A 83 -5.31 -28.98 2.19
C ILE A 83 -4.91 -28.65 0.76
N GLY A 84 -5.40 -29.43 -0.19
CA GLY A 84 -5.05 -29.31 -1.61
C GLY A 84 -5.52 -27.99 -2.25
N GLY A 85 -4.72 -27.48 -3.20
CA GLY A 85 -5.00 -26.25 -3.93
C GLY A 85 -4.56 -24.97 -3.20
N GLY A 86 -4.98 -23.84 -3.77
CA GLY A 86 -4.79 -22.52 -3.19
C GLY A 86 -6.13 -21.89 -2.78
N THR A 87 -6.11 -21.16 -1.67
CA THR A 87 -7.28 -20.45 -1.12
C THR A 87 -6.96 -18.97 -0.97
N THR A 88 -7.94 -18.10 -1.21
CA THR A 88 -7.76 -16.67 -1.02
C THR A 88 -8.06 -16.24 0.41
N PHE A 89 -7.18 -15.41 0.97
CA PHE A 89 -7.41 -14.71 2.24
C PHE A 89 -7.04 -13.24 2.07
N ASN A 90 -7.30 -12.45 3.12
CA ASN A 90 -6.78 -11.09 3.20
C ASN A 90 -5.23 -11.10 3.07
N GLU A 91 -4.68 -10.07 2.44
CA GLU A 91 -3.24 -9.95 2.15
C GLU A 91 -2.31 -9.91 3.38
N ASP A 92 -2.84 -9.56 4.55
CA ASP A 92 -2.13 -9.54 5.84
C ASP A 92 -2.35 -10.80 6.67
N PHE A 93 -3.19 -11.73 6.19
CA PHE A 93 -3.47 -12.95 6.91
C PHE A 93 -2.27 -13.91 6.88
N LYS A 94 -2.03 -14.59 7.99
CA LYS A 94 -1.23 -15.81 8.06
C LYS A 94 -1.66 -16.63 9.27
N LEU A 95 -1.37 -17.92 9.22
CA LEU A 95 -1.62 -18.82 10.34
C LEU A 95 -0.42 -19.71 10.58
N ASP A 96 0.02 -19.80 11.82
CA ASP A 96 1.08 -20.69 12.29
C ASP A 96 0.70 -21.13 13.71
N LEU A 97 0.08 -22.31 13.82
CA LEU A 97 -0.37 -22.87 15.09
C LEU A 97 0.71 -23.77 15.66
N GLY A 98 1.16 -23.50 16.89
CA GLY A 98 2.05 -24.41 17.63
C GLY A 98 3.52 -24.02 17.54
N ALA A 99 4.38 -24.97 17.15
CA ALA A 99 5.81 -24.70 17.00
C ALA A 99 6.05 -23.95 15.67
N PRO A 100 6.87 -22.89 15.65
CA PRO A 100 7.01 -22.06 14.46
C PRO A 100 7.36 -22.83 13.18
N GLY A 101 6.72 -22.44 12.08
CA GLY A 101 6.97 -22.92 10.74
C GLY A 101 5.78 -23.62 10.09
N TYR A 102 5.85 -23.78 8.77
CA TYR A 102 4.72 -24.19 7.95
C TYR A 102 4.27 -25.65 8.13
N ASN A 103 5.15 -26.58 8.55
CA ASN A 103 4.82 -28.00 8.63
C ASN A 103 4.80 -28.57 10.06
N ALA A 104 5.09 -27.73 11.07
CA ALA A 104 5.09 -28.08 12.48
C ALA A 104 3.92 -27.37 13.18
N PRO A 105 3.19 -28.03 14.10
CA PRO A 105 3.25 -29.43 14.52
C PRO A 105 2.64 -30.41 13.51
N GLY A 106 2.24 -29.93 12.33
CA GLY A 106 1.50 -30.70 11.34
C GLY A 106 0.00 -30.72 11.63
N GLY A 107 -0.73 -31.62 10.95
CA GLY A 107 -2.20 -31.68 11.00
C GLY A 107 -2.88 -30.62 10.14
N ALA A 108 -3.89 -31.01 9.35
CA ALA A 108 -4.49 -30.13 8.34
C ALA A 108 -4.96 -28.77 8.92
N ASN A 109 -4.77 -27.70 8.14
CA ASN A 109 -5.15 -26.32 8.49
C ASN A 109 -4.43 -25.76 9.74
N SER A 110 -3.24 -26.28 10.07
CA SER A 110 -2.38 -25.75 11.15
C SER A 110 -1.53 -24.56 10.72
N ALA A 111 -1.20 -24.47 9.43
CA ALA A 111 -0.44 -23.37 8.87
C ALA A 111 -1.00 -22.91 7.52
N ILE A 112 -0.92 -21.59 7.27
CA ILE A 112 -1.39 -20.95 6.03
C ILE A 112 -0.38 -19.86 5.65
N SER A 113 0.27 -20.04 4.49
CA SER A 113 1.36 -19.17 4.01
C SER A 113 1.12 -18.72 2.58
N ALA A 114 1.44 -17.46 2.28
CA ALA A 114 1.39 -16.91 0.93
C ALA A 114 2.62 -17.29 0.09
N TYR A 115 3.65 -17.88 0.71
CA TYR A 115 4.93 -18.14 0.04
C TYR A 115 5.58 -19.42 0.54
N THR A 116 5.09 -20.55 0.03
CA THR A 116 5.60 -21.89 0.32
C THR A 116 5.28 -22.82 -0.87
N ASP A 117 6.27 -23.60 -1.32
CA ASP A 117 6.08 -24.67 -2.30
C ASP A 117 5.40 -25.88 -1.63
N ASP A 118 4.08 -25.96 -1.78
CA ASP A 118 3.19 -27.01 -1.25
C ASP A 118 1.94 -27.23 -2.15
N ASN A 119 0.73 -26.96 -1.66
CA ASN A 119 -0.52 -27.37 -2.30
C ASN A 119 -1.01 -26.38 -3.38
N ALA A 120 -0.62 -25.10 -3.28
CA ALA A 120 -1.03 -24.05 -4.21
C ALA A 120 -0.07 -23.97 -5.41
N ILE A 121 -0.08 -25.01 -6.25
CA ILE A 121 0.84 -25.15 -7.39
C ILE A 121 0.26 -24.57 -8.68
N GLY A 122 1.06 -23.77 -9.37
CA GLY A 122 0.77 -23.28 -10.72
C GLY A 122 0.50 -21.78 -10.83
N ALA A 123 0.48 -21.30 -12.08
CA ALA A 123 0.37 -19.87 -12.39
C ALA A 123 -0.98 -19.25 -11.97
N GLN A 124 -2.02 -20.04 -11.74
CA GLN A 124 -3.31 -19.55 -11.24
C GLN A 124 -3.23 -19.04 -9.80
N TYR A 125 -2.22 -19.44 -9.02
CA TYR A 125 -1.96 -18.97 -7.66
C TYR A 125 -0.88 -17.89 -7.63
N THR A 126 -1.05 -16.88 -8.50
CA THR A 126 -0.14 -15.73 -8.61
C THR A 126 -0.69 -14.54 -7.84
N ASN A 127 0.15 -13.95 -7.00
CA ASN A 127 -0.11 -12.70 -6.28
C ASN A 127 0.58 -11.54 -7.02
N TYR A 128 -0.19 -10.53 -7.40
CA TYR A 128 0.28 -9.29 -8.03
C TYR A 128 0.55 -8.25 -6.94
N VAL A 129 1.72 -7.61 -6.99
CA VAL A 129 2.24 -6.76 -5.91
C VAL A 129 2.31 -5.32 -6.36
N PHE A 130 1.75 -4.44 -5.53
CA PHE A 130 1.73 -3.00 -5.73
C PHE A 130 2.38 -2.33 -4.54
N ARG A 131 3.33 -1.43 -4.78
CA ARG A 131 3.94 -0.62 -3.73
C ARG A 131 3.11 0.64 -3.52
N VAL A 132 2.65 0.86 -2.28
CA VAL A 132 1.83 2.03 -1.89
C VAL A 132 2.63 3.16 -1.24
N SER A 133 3.93 2.94 -1.02
CA SER A 133 4.78 3.93 -0.37
C SER A 133 4.74 5.29 -1.07
N SER A 134 4.61 6.35 -0.27
CA SER A 134 4.61 7.77 -0.68
C SER A 134 5.84 8.24 -1.48
N LEU A 135 6.81 7.36 -1.69
CA LEU A 135 8.04 7.55 -2.45
C LEU A 135 7.99 6.97 -3.86
N ALA A 136 6.86 6.39 -4.29
CA ALA A 136 6.68 5.93 -5.67
C ALA A 136 6.62 7.08 -6.70
N SER A 137 6.80 8.34 -6.26
CA SER A 137 6.93 9.53 -7.10
C SER A 137 8.36 10.06 -7.04
N ASP A 138 9.29 9.40 -7.72
CA ASP A 138 10.61 9.97 -8.01
C ASP A 138 10.65 10.71 -9.37
N THR A 139 9.49 11.19 -9.84
CA THR A 139 9.44 12.17 -10.93
C THR A 139 8.29 13.16 -10.75
N ASN A 140 8.62 14.30 -10.12
CA ASN A 140 8.10 15.62 -10.48
C ASN A 140 6.65 16.03 -10.15
N ASN A 141 5.98 15.46 -9.16
CA ASN A 141 4.70 16.03 -8.72
C ASN A 141 4.56 16.04 -7.20
N VAL A 142 5.37 16.88 -6.55
CA VAL A 142 5.09 17.37 -5.21
C VAL A 142 4.31 18.68 -5.37
N PRO A 143 2.96 18.69 -5.21
CA PRO A 143 2.26 19.94 -4.98
C PRO A 143 2.88 20.58 -3.74
N GLU A 144 3.42 21.79 -3.90
CA GLU A 144 4.00 22.56 -2.81
C GLU A 144 3.06 22.50 -1.60
N PRO A 145 3.56 22.23 -0.38
CA PRO A 145 2.69 22.14 0.79
C PRO A 145 1.87 23.42 0.87
N GLY A 146 0.53 23.31 1.00
CA GLY A 146 -0.36 24.47 1.15
C GLY A 146 0.05 25.43 2.27
N SER A 147 0.95 25.00 3.17
CA SER A 147 1.70 25.81 4.13
C SER A 147 2.44 27.00 3.51
N LEU A 148 3.07 26.86 2.33
CA LEU A 148 3.75 27.97 1.63
C LEU A 148 2.75 28.99 1.09
N ALA A 149 1.62 28.52 0.55
CA ALA A 149 0.52 29.39 0.12
C ALA A 149 -0.10 30.12 1.32
N LEU A 150 -0.34 29.43 2.44
CA LEU A 150 -0.85 30.05 3.66
C LEU A 150 0.14 31.07 4.24
N PHE A 151 1.43 30.74 4.24
CA PHE A 151 2.48 31.63 4.70
C PHE A 151 2.59 32.88 3.81
N GLY A 152 2.53 32.70 2.48
CA GLY A 152 2.50 33.80 1.52
C GLY A 152 1.28 34.70 1.68
N VAL A 153 0.09 34.12 1.88
CA VAL A 153 -1.14 34.87 2.14
C VAL A 153 -1.08 35.60 3.49
N ALA A 154 -0.53 34.96 4.53
CA ALA A 154 -0.33 35.59 5.84
C ALA A 154 0.60 36.81 5.74
N LEU A 155 1.70 36.71 4.98
CA LEU A 155 2.60 37.84 4.73
C LEU A 155 1.93 38.94 3.92
N ALA A 156 1.18 38.59 2.86
CA ALA A 156 0.45 39.56 2.04
C ALA A 156 -0.62 40.31 2.86
N GLY A 157 -1.37 39.59 3.70
CA GLY A 157 -2.33 40.17 4.64
C GLY A 157 -1.67 41.11 5.65
N LEU A 158 -0.51 40.72 6.20
CA LEU A 158 0.24 41.55 7.14
C LEU A 158 0.80 42.83 6.49
N ALA A 159 1.30 42.73 5.25
CA ALA A 159 1.79 43.87 4.48
C ALA A 159 0.65 44.85 4.15
N ALA A 160 -0.53 44.34 3.77
CA ALA A 160 -1.72 45.16 3.53
C ALA A 160 -2.22 45.86 4.81
N ALA A 161 -2.16 45.20 5.96
CA ALA A 161 -2.52 45.78 7.25
C ALA A 161 -1.58 46.93 7.66
N ARG A 162 -0.28 46.84 7.36
CA ARG A 162 0.68 47.91 7.66
C ARG A 162 0.45 49.18 6.84
N LYS A 163 0.06 49.07 5.56
CA LYS A 163 -0.21 50.23 4.71
C LYS A 163 -1.39 51.08 5.20
N LYS A 164 -2.41 50.47 5.80
CA LYS A 164 -3.57 51.20 6.34
C LYS A 164 -3.27 52.03 7.59
N LYS A 165 -2.14 51.81 8.26
CA LYS A 165 -1.76 52.56 9.48
C LYS A 165 -0.83 53.74 9.18
N ALA A 166 -0.31 53.85 7.95
CA ALA A 166 0.61 54.91 7.53
C ALA A 166 -0.07 56.00 6.68
N THR A 167 -1.40 56.04 6.65
CA THR A 167 -2.22 57.14 6.08
C THR A 167 -3.16 57.64 7.16
#